data_AF-A0A081U746-F1
#
_entry.id   AF-A0A081U746-F1
#
_cell.length_a   1.000
_cell.length_b   1.000
_cell.length_c   1.000
_cell.angle_alpha   90.00
_cell.angle_beta   90.00
_cell.angle_gamma   90.00
#
_symmetry.space_group_name_H-M   'P 1'
#
loop_
_entity.id
_entity.type
_entity.pdbx_description
1 polymer ?
#
loop_
_entity_poly.entity_id
_entity_poly.type
_entity_poly.pdbx_seq_one_letter_code
_entity_poly.pdbx_strand_id
1 'polypeptide(L)'
;MEHKKTKIVLDADVIIHFMEANYFSILPDIFPEYEYLILDVVYNEISQNSGTKDFIDKYLHFFPKLKKEVFSPKRESMKEFFLLQRTLGKGESACMIYCRDNRDVLGSSNLKDIKEYCSKNNITYLTTLDFLYYAYCRKKMTEQECKEFMQEVNNAGSKLPIIDITQYACTVQI
;
A
#
# COMPACT_ATOMS: atom_id res chain seq x y z
N MET A 1 -28.70 5.29 1.29
CA MET A 1 -27.45 5.77 0.66
C MET A 1 -26.37 4.81 1.11
N GLU A 2 -25.80 4.04 0.20
CA GLU A 2 -24.72 3.11 0.53
C GLU A 2 -23.52 3.96 1.00
N HIS A 3 -23.06 3.78 2.23
CA HIS A 3 -21.86 4.47 2.70
C HIS A 3 -20.68 3.95 1.88
N LYS A 4 -20.02 4.82 1.11
CA LYS A 4 -18.81 4.48 0.35
C LYS A 4 -17.80 3.88 1.33
N LYS A 5 -17.44 2.61 1.12
CA LYS A 5 -16.41 1.92 1.92
C LYS A 5 -15.06 2.58 1.65
N THR A 6 -14.34 2.93 2.72
CA THR A 6 -12.98 3.49 2.62
C THR A 6 -12.05 2.46 2.01
N LYS A 7 -11.17 2.91 1.11
CA LYS A 7 -10.18 2.06 0.45
C LYS A 7 -8.79 2.26 1.03
N ILE A 8 -7.99 1.21 0.98
CA ILE A 8 -6.53 1.25 1.15
C ILE A 8 -5.93 1.16 -0.26
N VAL A 9 -5.38 2.28 -0.74
CA VAL A 9 -4.73 2.38 -2.05
C VAL A 9 -3.27 1.99 -1.90
N LEU A 10 -2.86 0.89 -2.53
CA LEU A 10 -1.52 0.34 -2.39
C LEU A 10 -0.57 0.98 -3.41
N ASP A 11 0.55 1.49 -2.93
CA ASP A 11 1.71 1.79 -3.76
C ASP A 11 2.46 0.51 -4.18
N ALA A 12 3.46 0.67 -5.04
CA ALA A 12 4.27 -0.45 -5.51
C ALA A 12 5.06 -1.13 -4.38
N ASP A 13 5.65 -0.36 -3.47
CA ASP A 13 6.55 -0.89 -2.42
C ASP A 13 5.82 -1.83 -1.47
N VAL A 14 4.61 -1.47 -1.01
CA VAL A 14 3.82 -2.36 -0.14
C VAL A 14 3.48 -3.65 -0.87
N ILE A 15 3.10 -3.58 -2.15
CA ILE A 15 2.80 -4.77 -2.96
C ILE A 15 4.04 -5.66 -3.06
N ILE A 16 5.19 -5.07 -3.43
CA ILE A 16 6.46 -5.78 -3.62
C ILE A 16 6.90 -6.44 -2.32
N HIS A 17 6.90 -5.73 -1.19
CA HIS A 17 7.29 -6.31 0.10
C HIS A 17 6.44 -7.54 0.47
N PHE A 18 5.12 -7.45 0.32
CA PHE A 18 4.23 -8.57 0.62
C PHE A 18 4.38 -9.75 -0.35
N MET A 19 4.78 -9.49 -1.60
CA MET A 19 5.12 -10.52 -2.58
C MET A 19 6.45 -11.19 -2.26
N GLU A 20 7.50 -10.42 -1.97
CA GLU A 20 8.83 -10.92 -1.62
C GLU A 20 8.81 -11.82 -0.39
N ALA A 21 8.01 -11.45 0.62
CA ALA A 21 7.85 -12.27 1.82
C ALA A 21 6.87 -13.45 1.64
N ASN A 22 6.18 -13.57 0.50
CA ASN A 22 5.12 -14.55 0.26
C ASN A 22 3.91 -14.46 1.23
N TYR A 23 3.57 -13.24 1.66
CA TYR A 23 2.45 -12.94 2.56
C TYR A 23 1.31 -12.14 1.89
N PHE A 24 1.35 -11.92 0.56
CA PHE A 24 0.34 -11.10 -0.11
C PHE A 24 -1.12 -11.56 0.12
N SER A 25 -1.35 -12.87 0.30
CA SER A 25 -2.68 -13.43 0.57
C SER A 25 -3.32 -12.96 1.86
N ILE A 26 -2.54 -12.61 2.88
CA ILE A 26 -3.08 -12.15 4.17
C ILE A 26 -3.50 -10.68 4.13
N LEU A 27 -3.02 -9.92 3.15
CA LEU A 27 -3.18 -8.46 3.10
C LEU A 27 -4.65 -8.04 3.25
N PRO A 28 -5.64 -8.62 2.52
CA PRO A 28 -7.06 -8.27 2.66
C PRO A 28 -7.72 -8.67 3.99
N ASP A 29 -7.04 -9.47 4.81
CA ASP A 29 -7.52 -9.96 6.10
C ASP A 29 -6.86 -9.24 7.28
N ILE A 30 -5.85 -8.40 7.03
CA ILE A 30 -5.32 -7.47 8.04
C ILE A 30 -6.40 -6.42 8.34
N PHE A 31 -7.00 -5.82 7.32
CA PHE A 31 -8.07 -4.83 7.44
C PHE A 31 -9.33 -5.24 6.65
N PRO A 32 -10.09 -6.26 7.08
CA PRO A 32 -11.28 -6.75 6.37
C PRO A 32 -12.39 -5.69 6.20
N GLU A 33 -12.40 -4.68 7.07
CA GLU A 33 -13.30 -3.54 7.05
C GLU A 33 -12.99 -2.51 5.96
N TYR A 34 -11.89 -2.67 5.22
CA TYR A 34 -11.51 -1.84 4.07
C TYR A 34 -11.60 -2.64 2.75
N GLU A 35 -11.64 -1.93 1.62
CA GLU A 35 -11.32 -2.52 0.31
C GLU A 35 -9.88 -2.16 -0.05
N TYR A 36 -9.22 -3.01 -0.83
CA TYR A 36 -7.86 -2.77 -1.29
C TYR A 36 -7.90 -2.37 -2.75
N LEU A 37 -7.07 -1.39 -3.11
CA LEU A 37 -7.05 -0.83 -4.45
C LEU A 37 -5.63 -0.75 -5.01
N ILE A 38 -5.45 -1.23 -6.23
CA ILE A 38 -4.27 -0.97 -7.05
C ILE A 38 -4.70 -0.06 -8.20
N LEU A 39 -4.10 1.12 -8.32
CA LEU A 39 -4.33 1.98 -9.48
C LEU A 39 -3.64 1.40 -10.71
N ASP A 40 -4.25 1.57 -11.89
CA ASP A 40 -3.70 1.10 -13.16
C ASP A 40 -2.27 1.59 -13.43
N VAL A 41 -1.95 2.82 -13.03
CA VAL A 41 -0.59 3.38 -13.10
C VAL A 41 0.41 2.59 -12.26
N VAL A 42 0.06 2.20 -11.03
CA VAL A 42 0.90 1.37 -10.16
C VAL A 42 0.99 -0.04 -10.73
N TYR A 43 -0.15 -0.61 -11.17
CA TYR A 43 -0.19 -1.91 -11.82
C TYR A 43 0.74 -1.97 -13.04
N ASN A 44 0.77 -0.92 -13.87
CA ASN A 44 1.60 -0.87 -15.07
C ASN A 44 3.10 -0.77 -14.74
N GLU A 45 3.46 -0.15 -13.61
CA GLU A 45 4.84 -0.08 -13.11
C GLU A 45 5.32 -1.45 -12.63
N ILE A 46 4.53 -2.14 -11.79
CA ILE A 46 4.92 -3.44 -11.24
C ILE A 46 4.78 -4.59 -12.24
N SER A 47 3.95 -4.43 -13.27
CA SER A 47 3.76 -5.44 -14.33
C SER A 47 4.87 -5.48 -15.38
N GLN A 48 5.93 -4.66 -15.26
CA GLN A 48 7.11 -4.77 -16.11
C GLN A 48 7.86 -6.09 -15.88
N ASN A 49 7.74 -6.67 -14.69
CA ASN A 49 8.20 -8.03 -14.38
C ASN A 49 7.06 -9.02 -14.66
N SER A 50 7.27 -9.96 -15.58
CA SER A 50 6.25 -10.94 -15.98
C SER A 50 5.77 -11.82 -14.81
N GLY A 51 6.68 -12.23 -13.92
CA GLY A 51 6.32 -12.99 -12.73
C GLY A 51 5.46 -12.19 -11.76
N THR A 52 5.77 -10.90 -11.58
CA THR A 52 4.98 -9.99 -10.74
C THR A 52 3.59 -9.76 -11.32
N LYS A 53 3.51 -9.56 -12.63
CA LYS A 53 2.25 -9.42 -13.36
C LYS A 53 1.35 -10.64 -13.18
N ASP A 54 1.86 -11.83 -13.50
CA ASP A 54 1.07 -13.07 -13.43
C ASP A 54 0.56 -13.35 -12.03
N PHE A 55 1.34 -13.00 -11.01
CA PHE A 55 0.93 -13.08 -9.62
C PHE A 55 -0.24 -12.13 -9.34
N ILE A 56 -0.10 -10.85 -9.64
CA ILE A 56 -1.12 -9.84 -9.35
C ILE A 56 -2.41 -10.10 -10.13
N ASP A 57 -2.31 -10.54 -11.39
CA ASP A 57 -3.47 -10.88 -12.21
C ASP A 57 -4.29 -12.03 -11.59
N LYS A 58 -3.61 -13.06 -11.05
CA LYS A 58 -4.28 -14.12 -10.29
C LYS A 58 -4.99 -13.56 -9.05
N TYR A 59 -4.33 -12.68 -8.30
CA TYR A 59 -4.93 -12.11 -7.09
C TYR A 59 -6.14 -11.23 -7.41
N LEU A 60 -6.05 -10.37 -8.42
CA LEU A 60 -7.17 -9.55 -8.89
C LEU A 60 -8.36 -10.40 -9.37
N HIS A 61 -8.09 -11.59 -9.91
CA HIS A 61 -9.13 -12.50 -10.36
C HIS A 61 -9.81 -13.27 -9.22
N PHE A 62 -9.03 -13.76 -8.25
CA PHE A 62 -9.53 -14.67 -7.20
C PHE A 62 -9.91 -13.97 -5.89
N PHE A 63 -9.43 -12.74 -5.62
CA PHE A 63 -9.62 -12.05 -4.35
C PHE A 63 -10.51 -10.82 -4.52
N PRO A 64 -11.83 -10.91 -4.25
CA PRO A 64 -12.79 -9.84 -4.55
C PRO A 64 -12.58 -8.55 -3.74
N LYS A 65 -11.82 -8.61 -2.63
CA LYS A 65 -11.46 -7.44 -1.82
C LYS A 65 -10.37 -6.58 -2.47
N LEU A 66 -9.59 -7.12 -3.40
CA LEU A 66 -8.55 -6.40 -4.13
C LEU A 66 -9.12 -5.97 -5.48
N LYS A 67 -9.19 -4.65 -5.71
CA LYS A 67 -9.68 -4.06 -6.95
C LYS A 67 -8.56 -3.40 -7.72
N LYS A 68 -8.76 -3.30 -9.03
CA LYS A 68 -7.98 -2.45 -9.92
C LYS A 68 -8.87 -1.35 -10.45
N GLU A 69 -8.44 -0.09 -10.35
CA GLU A 69 -9.15 1.06 -10.92
C GLU A 69 -8.25 1.90 -11.81
N VAL A 70 -8.85 2.55 -12.81
CA VAL A 70 -8.16 3.51 -13.66
C VAL A 70 -7.97 4.83 -12.91
N PHE A 71 -6.73 5.30 -12.83
CA PHE A 71 -6.44 6.61 -12.28
C PHE A 71 -6.88 7.71 -13.24
N SER A 72 -7.98 8.38 -12.89
CA SER A 72 -8.54 9.50 -13.64
C SER A 72 -8.75 10.68 -12.68
N PRO A 73 -7.71 11.49 -12.42
CA PRO A 73 -7.79 12.61 -11.48
C PRO A 73 -8.75 13.67 -11.99
N LYS A 74 -9.42 14.36 -11.06
CA LYS A 74 -10.27 15.51 -11.41
C LYS A 74 -9.45 16.59 -12.10
N ARG A 75 -10.10 17.42 -12.92
CA ARG A 75 -9.43 18.52 -13.64
C ARG A 75 -8.65 19.45 -12.70
N GLU A 76 -9.19 19.73 -11.51
CA GLU A 76 -8.54 20.53 -10.47
C GLU A 76 -7.28 19.85 -9.90
N SER A 77 -7.27 18.52 -9.83
CA SER A 77 -6.17 17.71 -9.31
C SER A 77 -5.08 17.43 -10.35
N MET A 78 -5.39 17.54 -11.65
CA MET A 78 -4.41 17.27 -12.71
C MET A 78 -3.16 18.13 -12.60
N LYS A 79 -3.31 19.43 -12.31
CA LYS A 79 -2.17 20.34 -12.19
C LYS A 79 -1.22 19.88 -11.09
N GLU A 80 -1.76 19.46 -9.95
CA GLU A 80 -0.98 19.01 -8.81
C GLU A 80 -0.34 17.65 -9.03
N PHE A 81 -1.04 16.74 -9.69
CA PHE A 81 -0.45 15.48 -10.15
C PHE A 81 0.80 15.71 -11.02
N PHE A 82 0.74 16.65 -11.98
CA PHE A 82 1.91 17.01 -12.79
C PHE A 82 3.04 17.66 -11.98
N LEU A 83 2.71 18.42 -10.93
CA LEU A 83 3.71 19.03 -10.06
C LEU A 83 4.43 17.98 -9.21
N LEU A 84 3.70 17.02 -8.64
CA LEU A 84 4.27 15.92 -7.85
C LEU A 84 5.23 15.06 -8.67
N GLN A 85 4.89 14.78 -9.92
CA GLN A 85 5.75 14.00 -10.84
C GLN A 85 7.09 14.65 -11.16
N ARG A 86 7.30 15.93 -10.83
CA ARG A 86 8.62 16.58 -11.01
C ARG A 86 9.64 16.07 -10.00
N THR A 87 9.19 15.52 -8.88
CA THR A 87 10.02 15.04 -7.78
C THR A 87 9.79 13.58 -7.43
N LEU A 88 8.60 13.03 -7.76
CA LEU A 88 8.15 11.71 -7.33
C LEU A 88 7.77 10.80 -8.51
N GLY A 89 7.66 9.50 -8.25
CA GLY A 89 7.18 8.52 -9.21
C GLY A 89 5.73 8.77 -9.65
N LYS A 90 5.33 8.23 -10.82
CA LYS A 90 3.96 8.37 -11.32
C LYS A 90 2.95 7.63 -10.43
N GLY A 91 3.28 6.39 -10.03
CA GLY A 91 2.48 5.59 -9.11
C GLY A 91 2.28 6.29 -7.76
N GLU A 92 3.35 6.71 -7.09
CA GLU A 92 3.30 7.43 -5.81
C GLU A 92 2.44 8.71 -5.91
N SER A 93 2.70 9.52 -6.94
CA SER A 93 1.95 10.75 -7.20
C SER A 93 0.44 10.46 -7.40
N ALA A 94 0.10 9.39 -8.11
CA ALA A 94 -1.27 9.03 -8.38
C ALA A 94 -1.98 8.52 -7.13
N CYS A 95 -1.33 7.67 -6.32
CA CYS A 95 -1.89 7.18 -5.07
C CYS A 95 -2.19 8.33 -4.11
N MET A 96 -1.28 9.29 -3.97
CA MET A 96 -1.49 10.47 -3.11
C MET A 96 -2.65 11.36 -3.59
N ILE A 97 -2.72 11.64 -4.90
CA ILE A 97 -3.83 12.42 -5.47
C ILE A 97 -5.16 11.70 -5.30
N TYR A 98 -5.19 10.39 -5.57
CA TYR A 98 -6.40 9.59 -5.41
C TYR A 98 -6.87 9.59 -3.95
N CYS A 99 -5.98 9.32 -2.99
CA CYS A 99 -6.34 9.26 -1.57
C CYS A 99 -6.89 10.58 -1.08
N ARG A 100 -6.26 11.70 -1.45
CA ARG A 100 -6.76 13.04 -1.11
C ARG A 100 -8.16 13.30 -1.66
N ASP A 101 -8.36 13.08 -2.95
CA ASP A 101 -9.61 13.41 -3.64
C ASP A 101 -10.79 12.55 -3.15
N ASN A 102 -10.49 11.37 -2.62
CA ASN A 102 -11.47 10.37 -2.22
C ASN A 102 -11.61 10.18 -0.70
N ARG A 103 -10.72 10.77 0.10
CA ARG A 103 -10.58 10.54 1.55
C ARG A 103 -10.34 9.07 1.89
N ASP A 104 -9.48 8.44 1.09
CA ASP A 104 -9.05 7.05 1.25
C ASP A 104 -7.66 6.99 1.93
N VAL A 105 -7.23 5.80 2.33
CA VAL A 105 -5.98 5.54 3.04
C VAL A 105 -4.89 5.13 2.04
N LEU A 106 -3.68 5.66 2.20
CA LEU A 106 -2.53 5.31 1.39
C LEU A 106 -1.74 4.15 2.05
N GLY A 107 -1.55 3.03 1.37
CA GLY A 107 -0.52 2.06 1.74
C GLY A 107 0.79 2.42 1.06
N SER A 108 1.80 2.85 1.81
CA SER A 108 3.12 3.18 1.25
C SER A 108 4.26 3.07 2.25
N SER A 109 5.39 2.54 1.79
CA SER A 109 6.60 2.34 2.61
C SER A 109 7.71 3.35 2.38
N ASN A 110 7.57 4.22 1.37
CA ASN A 110 8.52 5.29 1.10
C ASN A 110 8.17 6.59 1.86
N LEU A 111 8.43 6.59 3.16
CA LEU A 111 8.09 7.71 4.05
C LEU A 111 8.73 9.04 3.63
N LYS A 112 9.92 9.01 3.02
CA LYS A 112 10.63 10.22 2.59
C LYS A 112 9.81 11.01 1.58
N ASP A 113 9.13 10.29 0.69
CA ASP A 113 8.48 10.87 -0.48
C ASP A 113 7.02 11.26 -0.19
N ILE A 114 6.33 10.53 0.71
CA ILE A 114 4.90 10.75 0.97
C ILE A 114 4.62 11.67 2.18
N LYS A 115 5.51 11.73 3.18
CA LYS A 115 5.17 12.24 4.52
C LYS A 115 4.69 13.69 4.52
N GLU A 116 5.43 14.57 3.85
CA GLU A 116 5.11 16.01 3.81
C GLU A 116 3.77 16.26 3.10
N TYR A 117 3.56 15.61 1.94
CA TYR A 117 2.33 15.78 1.18
C TYR A 117 1.12 15.22 1.92
N CYS A 118 1.24 14.02 2.50
CA CYS A 118 0.15 13.39 3.24
C CYS A 118 -0.24 14.21 4.46
N SER A 119 0.74 14.74 5.21
CA SER A 119 0.48 15.61 6.35
C SER A 119 -0.24 16.90 5.95
N LYS A 120 0.21 17.58 4.87
CA LYS A 120 -0.43 18.81 4.39
C LYS A 120 -1.86 18.61 3.90
N ASN A 121 -2.17 17.42 3.37
CA ASN A 121 -3.45 17.09 2.76
C ASN A 121 -4.36 16.23 3.65
N ASN A 122 -3.97 15.97 4.90
CA ASN A 122 -4.69 15.10 5.84
C ASN A 122 -4.99 13.70 5.26
N ILE A 123 -4.00 13.12 4.59
CA ILE A 123 -4.07 11.75 4.07
C ILE A 123 -3.51 10.82 5.14
N THR A 124 -4.33 9.90 5.62
CA THR A 124 -3.87 8.78 6.44
C THR A 124 -3.07 7.82 5.58
N TYR A 125 -1.89 7.41 6.06
CA TYR A 125 -1.08 6.41 5.38
C TYR A 125 -0.68 5.28 6.34
N LEU A 126 -0.43 4.09 5.79
CA LEU A 126 0.06 2.90 6.46
C LEU A 126 1.35 2.44 5.77
N THR A 127 2.41 2.28 6.54
CA THR A 127 3.65 1.63 6.09
C THR A 127 3.54 0.12 6.14
N THR A 128 4.46 -0.60 5.49
CA THR A 128 4.57 -2.06 5.66
C THR A 128 4.69 -2.45 7.14
N LEU A 129 5.39 -1.68 7.97
CA LEU A 129 5.48 -1.95 9.41
C LEU A 129 4.13 -1.78 10.13
N ASP A 130 3.31 -0.79 9.73
CA ASP A 130 1.96 -0.64 10.25
C ASP A 130 1.09 -1.85 9.87
N PHE A 131 1.18 -2.34 8.63
CA PHE A 131 0.48 -3.58 8.23
C PHE A 131 0.91 -4.79 9.07
N LEU A 132 2.22 -4.96 9.30
CA LEU A 132 2.74 -6.05 10.13
C LEU A 132 2.29 -5.94 11.59
N TYR A 133 2.31 -4.72 12.15
CA TYR A 133 1.81 -4.46 13.49
C TYR A 133 0.34 -4.86 13.64
N TYR A 134 -0.50 -4.43 12.71
CA TYR A 134 -1.91 -4.79 12.73
C TYR A 134 -2.15 -6.28 12.46
N ALA A 135 -1.35 -6.92 11.61
CA ALA A 135 -1.39 -8.36 11.40
C ALA A 135 -1.06 -9.11 12.70
N TYR A 136 -0.07 -8.65 13.46
CA TYR A 136 0.27 -9.17 14.79
C TYR A 136 -0.87 -8.96 15.79
N CYS A 137 -1.34 -7.72 15.97
CA CYS A 137 -2.41 -7.39 16.91
C CYS A 137 -3.70 -8.16 16.63
N ARG A 138 -4.00 -8.43 15.35
CA ARG A 138 -5.19 -9.16 14.90
C ARG A 138 -4.95 -10.68 14.80
N LYS A 139 -3.82 -11.18 15.29
CA LYS A 139 -3.45 -12.61 15.31
C LYS A 139 -3.46 -13.27 13.93
N LYS A 140 -3.13 -12.50 12.89
CA LYS A 140 -2.91 -12.97 11.51
C LYS A 140 -1.46 -13.39 11.29
N MET A 141 -0.56 -12.84 12.07
CA MET A 141 0.85 -13.21 12.13
C MET A 141 1.30 -13.26 13.59
N THR A 142 2.27 -14.11 13.87
CA THR A 142 3.05 -14.16 15.11
C THR A 142 4.21 -13.18 15.03
N GLU A 143 4.83 -12.88 16.17
CA GLU A 143 6.05 -12.07 16.22
C GLU A 143 7.17 -12.65 15.32
N GLN A 144 7.31 -13.98 15.33
CA GLN A 144 8.29 -14.70 14.54
C GLN A 144 8.01 -14.57 13.03
N GLU A 145 6.75 -14.72 12.61
CA GLU A 145 6.35 -14.54 11.20
C GLU A 145 6.58 -13.09 10.73
N CYS A 146 6.35 -12.09 11.59
CA CYS A 146 6.67 -10.69 11.26
C CYS A 146 8.18 -10.49 11.08
N LYS A 147 9.00 -11.10 11.94
CA LYS A 147 10.46 -11.05 11.82
C LYS A 147 10.95 -11.73 10.54
N GLU A 148 10.42 -12.90 10.22
CA GLU A 148 10.72 -13.62 8.99
C GLU A 148 10.31 -12.82 7.75
N PHE A 149 9.12 -12.21 7.77
CA PHE A 149 8.68 -11.29 6.71
C PHE A 149 9.73 -10.19 6.48
N MET A 150 10.16 -9.50 7.54
CA MET A 150 11.15 -8.42 7.41
C MET A 150 12.49 -8.93 6.87
N GLN A 151 12.89 -10.15 7.23
CA GLN A 151 14.11 -10.77 6.72
C GLN A 151 13.99 -11.12 5.23
N GLU A 152 12.90 -11.75 4.81
CA GLU A 152 12.68 -12.13 3.41
C GLU A 152 12.61 -10.92 2.47
N VAL A 153 11.95 -9.83 2.89
CA VAL A 153 11.96 -8.57 2.13
C VAL A 153 13.39 -8.04 1.94
N ASN A 154 14.21 -8.04 2.99
CA ASN A 154 15.60 -7.59 2.88
C ASN A 154 16.47 -8.55 2.05
N ASN A 155 16.24 -9.86 2.17
CA ASN A 155 16.95 -10.89 1.39
C ASN A 155 16.66 -10.77 -0.12
N ALA A 156 15.44 -10.36 -0.47
CA ALA A 156 15.02 -10.09 -1.85
C ALA A 156 15.63 -8.79 -2.44
N GLY A 157 16.26 -7.95 -1.60
CA GLY A 157 16.98 -6.74 -2.01
C GLY A 157 16.23 -5.43 -1.74
N SER A 158 14.99 -5.50 -1.28
CA SER A 158 14.25 -4.35 -0.74
C SER A 158 14.81 -3.91 0.61
N LYS A 159 14.38 -2.75 1.13
CA LYS A 159 14.86 -2.19 2.40
C LYS A 159 13.71 -1.99 3.36
N LEU A 160 13.62 -2.87 4.35
CA LEU A 160 12.64 -2.75 5.43
C LEU A 160 13.33 -2.82 6.80
N PRO A 161 13.08 -1.89 7.73
CA PRO A 161 13.69 -1.95 9.05
C PRO A 161 13.34 -3.24 9.78
N ILE A 162 14.35 -3.93 10.33
CA ILE A 162 14.14 -5.09 11.20
C ILE A 162 13.97 -4.56 12.62
N ILE A 163 12.79 -4.77 13.19
CA ILE A 163 12.42 -4.29 14.52
C ILE A 163 11.70 -5.39 15.32
N ASP A 164 11.56 -5.19 16.62
CA ASP A 164 10.63 -5.95 17.44
C ASP A 164 9.21 -5.41 17.23
N ILE A 165 8.35 -6.20 16.58
CA ILE A 165 6.98 -5.77 16.27
C ILE A 165 6.11 -5.58 17.54
N THR A 166 6.47 -6.23 18.64
CA THR A 166 5.75 -6.10 19.93
C THR A 166 6.01 -4.76 20.60
N GLN A 167 7.12 -4.11 20.26
CA GLN A 167 7.53 -2.80 20.74
C GLN A 167 7.24 -1.68 19.72
N TYR A 168 6.70 -2.02 18.55
CA TYR A 168 6.40 -1.04 17.52
C TYR A 168 5.24 -0.14 17.95
N ALA A 169 5.49 1.17 18.00
CA ALA A 169 4.49 2.17 18.30
C ALA A 169 3.82 2.65 17.00
N CYS A 170 2.77 1.95 16.57
CA CYS A 170 1.92 2.44 15.48
C CYS A 170 1.20 3.72 15.92
N THR A 171 1.36 4.80 15.16
CA THR A 171 0.71 6.10 15.45
C THR A 171 -0.60 6.27 14.68
N VAL A 172 -0.92 5.31 13.81
CA VAL A 172 -2.10 5.33 12.95
C VAL A 172 -3.20 4.55 13.66
N GLN A 173 -4.36 5.17 13.83
CA GLN A 173 -5.56 4.50 14.30
C GLN A 173 -6.56 4.48 13.14
N ILE A 174 -6.79 3.29 12.60
CA ILE A 174 -7.82 3.00 11.60
C ILE A 174 -8.72 1.85 12.05
#